data_AF-A0A8H6IG32-F1
#
_entry.id   AF-A0A8H6IG32-F1
#
_cell.length_a   1.000
_cell.length_b   1.000
_cell.length_c   1.000
_cell.angle_alpha   90.00
_cell.angle_beta   90.00
_cell.angle_gamma   90.00
#
_symmetry.space_group_name_H-M   'P 1'
#
loop_
_entity.id
_entity.type
_entity.pdbx_description
1 polymer ?
#
loop_
_entity_poly.entity_id
_entity_poly.type
_entity_poly.pdbx_seq_one_letter_code
_entity_poly.pdbx_strand_id
1 'polypeptide(L)'
;MSTLSHTRSRSRDIPSPKSPLKSPHIHSPLLSPPPRSPSPPSQTFHAASILPSVPTPSLLESVAGAAHYSGVKLDPEAIAQKRRRRSLSAHRASEDGEVGSAAHQRVLDDLKELFCCRPTTEIFQRSWRKDATFQDPLSVCTGYDEYAAQWYGLAKLCSKSETLSSRVMSSTSIPNRIVYHQKQEYTFAVIGRTKVIESIVIVDLDENDKIVTLTDQWGGKELPTRYGSGLLRLLNAKITPWLIRVPKLES
;
A
#
# COMPACT_ATOMS: atom_id res chain seq x y z
N MET A 1 25.40 -20.99 76.18
CA MET A 1 25.41 -20.02 77.30
C MET A 1 24.53 -18.86 76.85
N SER A 2 23.23 -18.88 77.21
CA SER A 2 22.67 -18.13 78.36
C SER A 2 22.89 -16.62 78.22
N THR A 3 21.91 -15.71 78.26
CA THR A 3 20.50 -15.75 78.70
C THR A 3 19.89 -14.35 78.45
N LEU A 4 18.59 -14.31 78.09
CA LEU A 4 17.50 -13.45 78.66
C LEU A 4 17.65 -11.89 78.63
N SER A 5 16.63 -11.04 78.45
CA SER A 5 15.17 -11.18 78.28
C SER A 5 14.49 -9.80 78.34
N HIS A 6 13.38 -9.64 77.58
CA HIS A 6 12.12 -8.93 77.94
C HIS A 6 12.14 -7.37 77.96
N THR A 7 11.11 -6.59 77.57
CA THR A 7 9.63 -6.77 77.56
C THR A 7 9.02 -5.61 76.73
N ARG A 8 8.11 -5.83 75.75
CA ARG A 8 6.61 -5.84 75.82
C ARG A 8 5.96 -4.43 75.72
N SER A 9 5.16 -4.15 74.68
CA SER A 9 3.67 -3.98 74.68
C SER A 9 3.35 -2.57 74.11
N ARG A 10 2.27 -2.20 73.40
CA ARG A 10 0.94 -2.75 73.08
C ARG A 10 0.37 -1.87 71.93
N SER A 11 -0.14 -2.45 70.84
CA SER A 11 -1.57 -2.51 70.43
C SER A 11 -2.18 -1.19 69.89
N ARG A 12 -2.36 -1.10 68.56
CA ARG A 12 -3.60 -1.33 67.74
C ARG A 12 -4.65 -0.23 67.90
N ASP A 13 -5.07 0.36 66.78
CA ASP A 13 -6.48 0.63 66.50
C ASP A 13 -6.77 0.61 64.99
N ILE A 14 -7.95 0.06 64.66
CA ILE A 14 -8.51 -0.32 63.35
C ILE A 14 -9.63 0.70 62.99
N PRO A 15 -9.91 1.01 61.72
CA PRO A 15 -10.97 1.95 61.32
C PRO A 15 -12.30 1.27 60.93
N SER A 16 -13.45 1.93 61.17
CA SER A 16 -14.78 1.82 60.50
C SER A 16 -15.88 2.58 61.30
N PRO A 17 -17.17 2.70 60.86
CA PRO A 17 -17.73 3.29 59.63
C PRO A 17 -19.01 4.20 59.85
N LYS A 18 -19.42 4.94 58.80
CA LYS A 18 -20.78 5.42 58.36
C LYS A 18 -21.83 6.11 59.31
N SER A 19 -22.18 7.36 58.94
CA SER A 19 -23.46 8.18 58.92
C SER A 19 -24.81 7.58 59.44
N PRO A 20 -25.85 8.36 59.93
CA PRO A 20 -26.58 9.40 59.13
C PRO A 20 -27.37 10.56 59.85
N LEU A 21 -27.85 11.50 59.00
CA LEU A 21 -29.08 12.36 59.05
C LEU A 21 -29.30 13.49 60.08
N LYS A 22 -29.50 14.74 59.59
CA LYS A 22 -30.77 15.52 59.68
C LYS A 22 -30.74 16.82 58.86
N SER A 23 -31.79 16.98 58.03
CA SER A 23 -32.28 18.17 57.29
C SER A 23 -32.99 19.16 58.25
N PRO A 24 -33.58 20.33 57.85
CA PRO A 24 -33.96 20.78 56.49
C PRO A 24 -33.72 22.28 56.16
N HIS A 25 -33.60 22.62 54.87
CA HIS A 25 -34.14 23.90 54.37
C HIS A 25 -34.74 23.69 52.97
N ILE A 26 -35.94 24.24 52.83
CA ILE A 26 -36.88 24.18 51.71
C ILE A 26 -36.42 25.14 50.61
N HIS A 27 -36.42 24.72 49.35
CA HIS A 27 -36.86 25.49 48.16
C HIS A 27 -36.81 24.59 46.90
N SER A 28 -37.94 24.44 46.25
CA SER A 28 -38.13 23.90 44.88
C SER A 28 -39.08 24.86 44.14
N PRO A 29 -39.24 24.83 42.81
CA PRO A 29 -38.38 24.31 41.74
C PRO A 29 -38.16 25.35 40.60
N LEU A 30 -37.09 25.21 39.80
CA LEU A 30 -37.03 25.80 38.46
C LEU A 30 -36.74 24.69 37.46
N LEU A 31 -37.81 24.23 36.79
CA LEU A 31 -37.75 23.30 35.68
C LEU A 31 -36.92 23.90 34.54
N SER A 32 -35.88 23.18 34.13
CA SER A 32 -35.17 23.42 32.87
C SER A 32 -36.04 22.92 31.70
N PRO A 33 -36.15 23.66 30.58
CA PRO A 33 -36.94 23.22 29.43
C PRO A 33 -36.27 22.04 28.70
N PRO A 34 -37.06 21.17 28.03
CA PRO A 34 -36.54 20.02 27.31
C PRO A 34 -35.74 20.41 26.06
N PRO A 35 -34.79 19.55 25.60
CA PRO A 35 -33.98 19.82 24.42
C PRO A 35 -34.84 19.82 23.14
N ARG A 36 -34.58 20.79 22.27
CA ARG A 36 -35.21 20.92 20.94
C ARG A 36 -34.72 19.80 20.00
N SER A 37 -35.66 19.17 19.32
CA SER A 37 -35.40 18.21 18.22
C SER A 37 -34.61 18.85 17.08
N PRO A 38 -33.68 18.11 16.43
CA PRO A 38 -32.98 18.60 15.24
C PRO A 38 -33.95 18.66 14.05
N SER A 39 -33.99 19.80 13.36
CA SER A 39 -34.73 19.97 12.12
C SER A 39 -34.14 19.09 11.01
N PRO A 40 -34.95 18.49 10.12
CA PRO A 40 -34.43 17.73 8.97
C PRO A 40 -33.72 18.67 7.96
N PRO A 41 -32.72 18.17 7.21
CA PRO A 41 -31.99 18.99 6.26
C PRO A 41 -32.90 19.50 5.13
N SER A 42 -32.84 20.80 4.87
CA SER A 42 -33.54 21.45 3.77
C SER A 42 -32.73 21.30 2.48
N GLN A 43 -33.32 20.64 1.48
CA GLN A 43 -32.72 20.45 0.16
C GLN A 43 -33.03 21.69 -0.70
N THR A 44 -32.00 22.50 -0.97
CA THR A 44 -32.14 23.71 -1.81
C THR A 44 -31.90 23.34 -3.27
N PHE A 45 -32.93 23.45 -4.11
CA PHE A 45 -32.82 23.30 -5.55
C PHE A 45 -32.43 24.65 -6.17
N HIS A 46 -31.28 24.72 -6.83
CA HIS A 46 -30.90 25.89 -7.62
C HIS A 46 -31.65 25.85 -8.96
N ALA A 47 -32.45 26.88 -9.23
CA ALA A 47 -33.02 27.11 -10.55
C ALA A 47 -31.89 27.53 -11.50
N ALA A 48 -31.61 26.70 -12.51
CA ALA A 48 -30.61 27.00 -13.52
C ALA A 48 -31.03 28.26 -14.30
N SER A 49 -30.27 29.34 -14.14
CA SER A 49 -30.41 30.53 -14.96
C SER A 49 -29.80 30.30 -16.34
N ILE A 50 -30.64 30.52 -17.33
CA ILE A 50 -30.45 30.44 -18.77
C ILE A 50 -29.48 31.53 -19.24
N LEU A 51 -28.43 31.17 -19.99
CA LEU A 51 -27.87 31.99 -21.08
C LEU A 51 -27.26 31.09 -22.20
N PRO A 52 -27.19 31.55 -23.47
CA PRO A 52 -27.19 30.69 -24.66
C PRO A 52 -25.86 30.65 -25.47
N SER A 53 -25.82 29.71 -26.44
CA SER A 53 -25.09 29.69 -27.74
C SER A 53 -23.85 28.77 -27.87
N VAL A 54 -23.98 27.49 -28.33
CA VAL A 54 -23.79 26.93 -29.73
C VAL A 54 -22.34 26.44 -30.00
N PRO A 55 -22.03 25.36 -30.78
CA PRO A 55 -22.62 24.02 -30.96
C PRO A 55 -21.58 22.87 -30.83
N THR A 56 -21.94 21.72 -30.25
CA THR A 56 -21.20 20.44 -30.44
C THR A 56 -22.15 19.39 -31.01
N PRO A 57 -22.00 18.96 -32.27
CA PRO A 57 -22.89 17.95 -32.85
C PRO A 57 -22.29 16.57 -32.64
N SER A 58 -22.72 15.86 -31.61
CA SER A 58 -22.94 14.42 -31.66
C SER A 58 -23.28 13.92 -30.26
N LEU A 59 -24.58 13.84 -29.97
CA LEU A 59 -25.20 12.82 -29.11
C LEU A 59 -26.66 13.24 -28.87
N LEU A 60 -27.53 12.95 -29.82
CA LEU A 60 -28.85 12.35 -29.59
C LEU A 60 -29.58 12.26 -30.93
N GLU A 61 -29.86 11.03 -31.37
CA GLU A 61 -31.19 10.59 -31.80
C GLU A 61 -31.06 9.28 -32.58
N SER A 62 -31.57 8.20 -31.98
CA SER A 62 -32.27 7.17 -32.73
C SER A 62 -33.12 6.38 -31.74
N VAL A 63 -34.28 6.93 -31.45
CA VAL A 63 -35.45 6.18 -30.98
C VAL A 63 -36.55 6.45 -32.01
N ALA A 64 -36.78 5.48 -32.91
CA ALA A 64 -38.07 5.20 -33.54
C ALA A 64 -37.90 4.19 -34.70
N GLY A 65 -38.91 3.34 -34.86
CA GLY A 65 -39.32 2.88 -36.20
C GLY A 65 -38.98 1.45 -36.55
N ALA A 66 -39.96 0.56 -36.33
CA ALA A 66 -40.04 -0.73 -37.00
C ALA A 66 -40.23 -0.58 -38.52
N ALA A 67 -39.82 -1.63 -39.25
CA ALA A 67 -39.97 -1.90 -40.70
C ALA A 67 -39.15 -0.97 -41.62
N HIS A 68 -38.38 -1.41 -42.62
CA HIS A 68 -38.63 -2.45 -43.62
C HIS A 68 -37.32 -3.18 -44.01
N TYR A 69 -37.36 -4.51 -44.12
CA TYR A 69 -36.28 -5.30 -44.75
C TYR A 69 -36.36 -5.13 -46.27
N SER A 70 -35.34 -4.51 -46.88
CA SER A 70 -35.07 -4.63 -48.31
C SER A 70 -33.80 -5.44 -48.48
N GLY A 71 -33.92 -6.59 -49.16
CA GLY A 71 -32.88 -7.60 -49.28
C GLY A 71 -31.68 -7.11 -50.06
N VAL A 72 -30.57 -6.85 -49.36
CA VAL A 72 -29.24 -6.82 -49.97
C VAL A 72 -28.66 -8.22 -49.85
N LYS A 73 -28.37 -8.86 -50.99
CA LYS A 73 -27.62 -10.11 -51.03
C LYS A 73 -26.20 -9.80 -50.53
N LEU A 74 -25.87 -10.27 -49.33
CA LEU A 74 -24.51 -10.21 -48.81
C LEU A 74 -23.75 -11.43 -49.31
N ASP A 75 -22.60 -11.16 -49.92
CA ASP A 75 -21.64 -12.18 -50.35
C ASP A 75 -21.06 -12.90 -49.11
N PRO A 76 -21.23 -14.22 -48.96
CA PRO A 76 -20.77 -14.97 -47.77
C PRO A 76 -19.27 -14.84 -47.50
N GLU A 77 -18.48 -14.59 -48.54
CA GLU A 77 -17.02 -14.51 -48.46
C GLU A 77 -16.54 -13.21 -47.77
N ALA A 78 -17.26 -12.11 -47.98
CA ALA A 78 -16.97 -10.81 -47.37
C ALA A 78 -17.20 -10.82 -45.84
N ILE A 79 -18.19 -11.61 -45.36
CA ILE A 79 -18.48 -11.77 -43.93
C ILE A 79 -17.38 -12.61 -43.26
N ALA A 80 -16.88 -13.65 -43.94
CA ALA A 80 -15.81 -14.51 -43.42
C ALA A 80 -14.47 -13.75 -43.28
N GLN A 81 -14.11 -12.92 -44.26
CA GLN A 81 -12.91 -12.07 -44.17
C GLN A 81 -13.04 -10.97 -43.10
N LYS A 82 -14.22 -10.37 -42.91
CA LYS A 82 -14.46 -9.38 -41.85
C LYS A 82 -14.47 -10.01 -40.45
N ARG A 83 -14.95 -11.26 -40.32
CA ARG A 83 -14.82 -12.06 -39.09
C ARG A 83 -13.37 -12.44 -38.79
N ARG A 84 -12.59 -12.87 -39.79
CA ARG A 84 -11.15 -13.18 -39.61
C ARG A 84 -10.30 -11.94 -39.25
N ARG A 85 -10.62 -10.78 -39.82
CA ARG A 85 -9.94 -9.52 -39.43
C ARG A 85 -10.33 -9.06 -38.02
N ARG A 86 -11.60 -9.24 -37.61
CA ARG A 86 -12.03 -8.95 -36.22
C ARG A 86 -11.47 -9.92 -35.19
N SER A 87 -11.25 -11.20 -35.52
CA SER A 87 -10.67 -12.16 -34.58
C SER A 87 -9.18 -11.91 -34.31
N LEU A 88 -8.45 -11.29 -35.24
CA LEU A 88 -7.06 -10.88 -35.04
C LEU A 88 -6.93 -9.59 -34.21
N SER A 89 -7.91 -8.67 -34.29
CA SER A 89 -7.93 -7.45 -33.47
C SER A 89 -8.65 -7.61 -32.12
N ALA A 90 -9.51 -8.63 -31.96
CA ALA A 90 -10.25 -8.89 -30.73
C ALA A 90 -9.43 -9.67 -29.68
N HIS A 91 -8.28 -10.24 -30.03
CA HIS A 91 -7.35 -10.83 -29.05
C HIS A 91 -6.52 -9.80 -28.27
N ARG A 92 -6.70 -8.49 -28.52
CA ARG A 92 -6.02 -7.40 -27.78
C ARG A 92 -6.96 -6.45 -27.05
N ALA A 93 -8.26 -6.71 -27.04
CA ALA A 93 -9.24 -5.84 -26.40
C ALA A 93 -10.24 -6.67 -25.59
N SER A 94 -9.74 -7.28 -24.53
CA SER A 94 -10.53 -7.88 -23.46
C SER A 94 -9.66 -7.90 -22.19
N GLU A 95 -9.17 -6.73 -21.77
CA GLU A 95 -8.60 -6.52 -20.43
C GLU A 95 -9.72 -6.03 -19.53
N ASP A 96 -10.54 -6.96 -19.03
CA ASP A 96 -11.48 -6.71 -17.95
C ASP A 96 -11.11 -7.62 -16.77
N GLY A 97 -10.35 -7.05 -15.81
CA GLY A 97 -10.24 -7.57 -14.44
C GLY A 97 -9.33 -8.79 -14.21
N GLU A 98 -8.26 -8.97 -14.98
CA GLU A 98 -7.44 -10.17 -14.87
C GLU A 98 -6.44 -10.08 -13.72
N VAL A 99 -6.56 -11.03 -12.80
CA VAL A 99 -5.52 -11.44 -11.84
C VAL A 99 -4.17 -11.48 -12.55
N GLY A 100 -3.15 -10.85 -11.93
CA GLY A 100 -1.88 -10.51 -12.58
C GLY A 100 -1.27 -11.65 -13.40
N SER A 101 -0.63 -11.29 -14.52
CA SER A 101 0.03 -12.24 -15.42
C SER A 101 0.98 -13.17 -14.64
N ALA A 102 1.24 -14.37 -15.17
CA ALA A 102 2.19 -15.30 -14.53
C ALA A 102 3.56 -14.65 -14.26
N ALA A 103 3.97 -13.69 -15.10
CA ALA A 103 5.18 -12.91 -14.90
C ALA A 103 5.06 -11.93 -13.71
N HIS A 104 3.92 -11.26 -13.55
CA HIS A 104 3.67 -10.38 -12.41
C HIS A 104 3.67 -11.15 -11.09
N GLN A 105 3.05 -12.34 -11.07
CA GLN A 105 3.05 -13.20 -9.88
C GLN A 105 4.48 -13.61 -9.50
N ARG A 106 5.29 -14.02 -10.48
CA ARG A 106 6.73 -14.32 -10.27
C ARG A 106 7.48 -13.12 -9.68
N VAL A 107 7.27 -11.92 -10.20
CA VAL A 107 7.90 -10.70 -9.66
C VAL A 107 7.46 -10.45 -8.22
N LEU A 108 6.18 -10.60 -7.91
CA LEU A 108 5.66 -10.43 -6.55
C LEU A 108 6.27 -11.45 -5.57
N ASP A 109 6.40 -12.70 -5.98
CA ASP A 109 7.01 -13.76 -5.17
C ASP A 109 8.49 -13.47 -4.91
N ASP A 110 9.22 -13.04 -5.93
CA ASP A 110 10.62 -12.63 -5.82
C ASP A 110 10.80 -11.44 -4.88
N LEU A 111 9.95 -10.41 -5.00
CA LEU A 111 9.99 -9.26 -4.10
C LEU A 111 9.66 -9.67 -2.66
N LYS A 112 8.71 -10.59 -2.46
CA LYS A 112 8.42 -11.13 -1.13
C LYS A 112 9.64 -11.81 -0.50
N GLU A 113 10.41 -12.57 -1.28
CA GLU A 113 11.67 -13.17 -0.83
C GLU A 113 12.69 -12.10 -0.42
N LEU A 114 12.85 -11.05 -1.25
CA LEU A 114 13.75 -9.92 -0.94
C LEU A 114 13.34 -9.19 0.34
N PHE A 115 12.06 -8.82 0.49
CA PHE A 115 11.52 -8.17 1.69
C PHE A 115 11.62 -9.07 2.93
N CYS A 116 11.51 -10.40 2.77
CA CYS A 116 11.77 -11.36 3.84
C CYS A 116 13.25 -11.62 4.10
N CYS A 117 14.16 -10.77 3.61
CA CYS A 117 15.60 -10.87 3.84
C CYS A 117 16.23 -12.17 3.29
N ARG A 118 15.71 -12.70 2.17
CA ARG A 118 16.22 -13.90 1.49
C ARG A 118 16.68 -13.60 0.06
N PRO A 119 17.66 -12.69 -0.14
CA PRO A 119 18.16 -12.36 -1.48
C PRO A 119 19.00 -13.48 -2.10
N THR A 120 18.75 -13.76 -3.38
CA THR A 120 19.55 -14.70 -4.17
C THR A 120 19.93 -14.11 -5.52
N THR A 121 21.01 -14.62 -6.11
CA THR A 121 21.47 -14.23 -7.45
C THR A 121 20.42 -14.49 -8.52
N GLU A 122 19.69 -15.60 -8.39
CA GLU A 122 18.68 -16.03 -9.36
C GLU A 122 17.49 -15.06 -9.39
N ILE A 123 17.11 -14.48 -8.23
CA ILE A 123 16.09 -13.43 -8.16
C ILE A 123 16.53 -12.22 -8.98
N PHE A 124 17.76 -11.75 -8.80
CA PHE A 124 18.25 -10.58 -9.52
C PHE A 124 18.42 -10.83 -11.02
N GLN A 125 18.91 -12.01 -11.43
CA GLN A 125 19.04 -12.37 -12.84
C GLN A 125 17.67 -12.41 -13.56
N ARG A 126 16.66 -13.01 -12.91
CA ARG A 126 15.35 -13.24 -13.54
C ARG A 126 14.43 -12.01 -13.48
N SER A 127 14.46 -11.26 -12.38
CA SER A 127 13.46 -10.21 -12.11
C SER A 127 13.97 -8.79 -12.24
N TRP A 128 15.28 -8.54 -12.28
CA TRP A 128 15.81 -7.17 -12.30
C TRP A 128 16.57 -6.86 -13.57
N ARG A 129 16.38 -5.63 -14.09
CA ARG A 129 17.26 -5.04 -15.09
C ARG A 129 18.57 -4.63 -14.41
N LYS A 130 19.72 -4.79 -15.09
CA LYS A 130 21.04 -4.51 -14.49
C LYS A 130 21.24 -3.04 -14.11
N ASP A 131 20.54 -2.14 -14.79
CA ASP A 131 20.51 -0.68 -14.58
C ASP A 131 19.22 -0.21 -13.90
N ALA A 132 18.48 -1.13 -13.26
CA ALA A 132 17.27 -0.79 -12.53
C ALA A 132 17.54 0.15 -11.35
N THR A 133 16.50 0.86 -10.92
CA THR A 133 16.56 1.75 -9.75
C THR A 133 15.70 1.21 -8.62
N PHE A 134 16.23 1.27 -7.40
CA PHE A 134 15.51 0.98 -6.17
C PHE A 134 15.49 2.23 -5.30
N GLN A 135 14.31 2.61 -4.79
CA GLN A 135 14.16 3.81 -3.96
C GLN A 135 13.25 3.53 -2.77
N ASP A 136 13.68 4.00 -1.61
CA ASP A 136 12.89 4.06 -0.39
C ASP A 136 13.17 5.40 0.32
N PRO A 137 12.50 5.74 1.44
CA PRO A 137 12.75 7.00 2.15
C PRO A 137 14.19 7.19 2.63
N LEU A 138 14.95 6.11 2.80
CA LEU A 138 16.31 6.09 3.34
C LEU A 138 17.39 5.92 2.26
N SER A 139 17.08 5.36 1.09
CA SER A 139 18.05 4.99 0.07
C SER A 139 17.56 5.26 -1.36
N VAL A 140 18.51 5.52 -2.24
CA VAL A 140 18.34 5.51 -3.70
C VAL A 140 19.51 4.73 -4.23
N CYS A 141 19.23 3.61 -4.89
CA CYS A 141 20.21 2.70 -5.46
C CYS A 141 19.98 2.62 -6.97
N THR A 142 21.03 2.82 -7.76
CA THR A 142 20.99 2.74 -9.22
C THR A 142 21.96 1.68 -9.70
N GLY A 143 21.44 0.69 -10.42
CA GLY A 143 22.20 -0.40 -10.96
C GLY A 143 22.47 -1.54 -9.98
N TYR A 144 22.86 -2.69 -10.54
CA TYR A 144 22.96 -3.97 -9.85
C TYR A 144 23.77 -3.93 -8.57
N ASP A 145 24.97 -3.35 -8.63
CA ASP A 145 25.88 -3.34 -7.49
C ASP A 145 25.28 -2.62 -6.28
N GLU A 146 24.49 -1.56 -6.51
CA GLU A 146 23.88 -0.78 -5.43
C GLU A 146 22.62 -1.44 -4.87
N TYR A 147 21.65 -1.82 -5.72
CA TYR A 147 20.40 -2.40 -5.22
C TYR A 147 20.63 -3.79 -4.62
N ALA A 148 21.52 -4.61 -5.19
CA ALA A 148 21.82 -5.92 -4.63
C ALA A 148 22.56 -5.78 -3.29
N ALA A 149 23.52 -4.85 -3.17
CA ALA A 149 24.18 -4.57 -1.90
C ALA A 149 23.18 -4.15 -0.81
N GLN A 150 22.18 -3.35 -1.15
CA GLN A 150 21.11 -2.96 -0.22
C GLN A 150 20.35 -4.18 0.31
N TRP A 151 19.88 -5.07 -0.57
CA TRP A 151 19.14 -6.27 -0.16
C TRP A 151 19.99 -7.25 0.65
N TYR A 152 21.23 -7.52 0.23
CA TYR A 152 22.16 -8.37 0.99
C TYR A 152 22.55 -7.74 2.33
N GLY A 153 22.68 -6.41 2.40
CA GLY A 153 22.96 -5.70 3.64
C GLY A 153 21.80 -5.78 4.62
N LEU A 154 20.57 -5.58 4.14
CA LEU A 154 19.36 -5.75 4.93
C LEU A 154 19.30 -7.17 5.52
N ALA A 155 19.59 -8.19 4.71
CA ALA A 155 19.61 -9.59 5.15
C ALA A 155 20.67 -9.89 6.23
N LYS A 156 21.82 -9.19 6.24
CA LYS A 156 22.82 -9.34 7.31
C LYS A 156 22.43 -8.64 8.61
N LEU A 157 21.69 -7.54 8.53
CA LEU A 157 21.28 -6.76 9.69
C LEU A 157 20.03 -7.32 10.38
N CYS A 158 19.18 -7.99 9.61
CA CYS A 158 17.91 -8.54 10.08
C CYS A 158 18.07 -10.02 10.48
N SER A 159 17.69 -10.38 11.71
CA SER A 159 17.64 -11.79 12.13
C SER A 159 16.40 -12.50 11.63
N LYS A 160 15.30 -11.77 11.43
CA LYS A 160 14.02 -12.31 10.98
C LYS A 160 13.20 -11.20 10.32
N SER A 161 12.65 -11.49 9.15
CA SER A 161 11.67 -10.62 8.51
C SER A 161 10.48 -11.39 7.99
N GLU A 162 9.28 -10.88 8.23
CA GLU A 162 8.02 -11.51 7.86
C GLU A 162 7.05 -10.50 7.24
N THR A 163 6.40 -10.92 6.15
CA THR A 163 5.30 -10.17 5.56
C THR A 163 4.02 -10.46 6.33
N LEU A 164 3.55 -9.48 7.09
CA LEU A 164 2.32 -9.59 7.90
C LEU A 164 1.06 -9.51 7.04
N SER A 165 1.09 -8.69 5.99
CA SER A 165 0.01 -8.60 5.01
C SER A 165 0.55 -8.08 3.68
N SER A 166 -0.02 -8.56 2.58
CA SER A 166 0.24 -8.04 1.24
C SER A 166 -1.06 -8.05 0.43
N ARG A 167 -1.30 -6.99 -0.33
CA ARG A 167 -2.48 -6.85 -1.18
C ARG A 167 -2.10 -6.11 -2.46
N VAL A 168 -2.25 -6.80 -3.59
CA VAL A 168 -2.15 -6.17 -4.92
C VAL A 168 -3.31 -5.18 -5.08
N MET A 169 -2.95 -3.93 -5.40
CA MET A 169 -3.90 -2.83 -5.64
C MET A 169 -4.14 -2.62 -7.12
N SER A 170 -3.10 -2.78 -7.95
CA SER A 170 -3.17 -2.66 -9.40
C SER A 170 -2.10 -3.53 -10.06
N SER A 171 -2.43 -4.06 -11.22
CA SER A 171 -1.55 -4.87 -12.06
C SER A 171 -1.98 -4.63 -13.50
N THR A 172 -1.20 -3.86 -14.26
CA THR A 172 -1.55 -3.42 -15.62
C THR A 172 -0.47 -3.84 -16.60
N SER A 173 -0.86 -4.17 -17.84
CA SER A 173 0.07 -4.48 -18.93
C SER A 173 0.61 -3.22 -19.61
N ILE A 174 -0.19 -2.14 -19.65
CA ILE A 174 0.16 -0.86 -20.28
C ILE A 174 -0.32 0.31 -19.40
N PRO A 175 0.58 1.04 -18.70
CA PRO A 175 2.00 0.72 -18.53
C PRO A 175 2.19 -0.63 -17.81
N ASN A 176 3.29 -1.34 -18.10
CA ASN A 176 3.60 -2.60 -17.43
C ASN A 176 4.01 -2.31 -15.98
N ARG A 177 3.06 -2.41 -15.05
CA ARG A 177 3.18 -1.89 -13.68
C ARG A 177 2.41 -2.72 -12.68
N ILE A 178 3.03 -2.93 -11.52
CA ILE A 178 2.42 -3.54 -10.35
C ILE A 178 2.43 -2.52 -9.21
N VAL A 179 1.30 -2.37 -8.54
CA VAL A 179 1.18 -1.57 -7.31
C VAL A 179 0.56 -2.44 -6.24
N TYR A 180 1.22 -2.56 -5.10
CA TYR A 180 0.69 -3.33 -3.98
C TYR A 180 0.99 -2.67 -2.64
N HIS A 181 0.08 -2.88 -1.69
CA HIS A 181 0.27 -2.55 -0.30
C HIS A 181 0.92 -3.73 0.43
N GLN A 182 1.83 -3.45 1.34
CA GLN A 182 2.38 -4.46 2.24
C GLN A 182 2.62 -3.93 3.64
N LYS A 183 2.64 -4.84 4.60
CA LYS A 183 3.06 -4.61 5.97
C LYS A 183 4.15 -5.61 6.31
N GLN A 184 5.37 -5.12 6.49
CA GLN A 184 6.56 -5.93 6.72
C GLN A 184 7.06 -5.73 8.15
N GLU A 185 7.35 -6.82 8.85
CA GLU A 185 8.03 -6.81 10.13
C GLU A 185 9.52 -7.16 9.95
N TYR A 186 10.39 -6.37 10.58
CA TYR A 186 11.83 -6.60 10.63
C TYR A 186 12.29 -6.70 12.08
N THR A 187 12.99 -7.77 12.41
CA THR A 187 13.67 -7.94 13.70
C THR A 187 15.18 -7.77 13.49
N PHE A 188 15.78 -6.80 14.16
CA PHE A 188 17.21 -6.51 14.04
C PHE A 188 17.99 -7.18 15.18
N ALA A 189 18.87 -8.12 14.82
CA ALA A 189 19.57 -9.01 15.75
C ALA A 189 20.39 -8.24 16.79
N VAL A 190 21.09 -7.20 16.34
CA VAL A 190 22.09 -6.47 17.14
C VAL A 190 21.44 -5.63 18.25
N ILE A 191 20.20 -5.18 18.04
CA ILE A 191 19.50 -4.25 18.95
C ILE A 191 18.31 -4.94 19.65
N GLY A 192 17.94 -6.16 19.24
CA GLY A 192 16.77 -6.87 19.75
C GLY A 192 15.46 -6.10 19.52
N ARG A 193 15.41 -5.27 18.47
CA ARG A 193 14.28 -4.40 18.18
C ARG A 193 13.53 -4.90 16.96
N THR A 194 12.22 -4.91 17.09
CA THR A 194 11.28 -5.17 15.99
C THR A 194 10.71 -3.87 15.47
N LYS A 195 10.58 -3.76 14.16
CA LYS A 195 9.98 -2.62 13.46
C LYS A 195 9.00 -3.12 12.42
N VAL A 196 7.80 -2.57 12.44
CA VAL A 196 6.78 -2.82 11.43
C VAL A 196 6.72 -1.62 10.51
N ILE A 197 6.86 -1.88 9.22
CA ILE A 197 6.83 -0.89 8.15
C ILE A 197 5.62 -1.20 7.27
N GLU A 198 4.78 -0.20 7.08
CA GLU A 198 3.66 -0.26 6.14
C GLU A 198 4.05 0.51 4.89
N SER A 199 3.84 -0.08 3.72
CA SER A 199 4.38 0.42 2.46
C SER A 199 3.38 0.32 1.31
N ILE A 200 3.43 1.31 0.41
CA ILE A 200 2.95 1.16 -0.96
C ILE A 200 4.16 0.94 -1.86
N VAL A 201 4.21 -0.23 -2.50
CA VAL A 201 5.28 -0.59 -3.42
C VAL A 201 4.79 -0.42 -4.84
N ILE A 202 5.54 0.34 -5.62
CA ILE A 202 5.31 0.58 -7.05
C ILE A 202 6.45 -0.05 -7.82
N VAL A 203 6.11 -0.91 -8.76
CA VAL A 203 7.06 -1.67 -9.57
C VAL A 203 6.76 -1.39 -11.04
N ASP A 204 7.72 -0.78 -11.72
CA ASP A 204 7.70 -0.61 -13.17
C ASP A 204 8.49 -1.72 -13.83
N LEU A 205 7.88 -2.34 -14.83
CA LEU A 205 8.45 -3.45 -15.58
C LEU A 205 8.75 -3.05 -17.02
N ASP A 206 9.77 -3.66 -17.62
CA ASP A 206 10.04 -3.54 -19.04
C ASP A 206 9.20 -4.52 -19.88
N GLU A 207 9.48 -4.58 -21.19
CA GLU A 207 8.83 -5.48 -22.13
C GLU A 207 9.13 -6.97 -21.87
N ASN A 208 10.13 -7.27 -21.04
CA ASN A 208 10.53 -8.63 -20.65
C ASN A 208 10.08 -8.96 -19.21
N ASP A 209 9.17 -8.17 -18.64
CA ASP A 209 8.69 -8.30 -17.25
C ASP A 209 9.83 -8.26 -16.21
N LYS A 210 10.89 -7.48 -16.49
CA LYS A 210 11.95 -7.19 -15.53
C LYS A 210 11.75 -5.82 -14.90
N ILE A 211 12.04 -5.74 -13.61
CA ILE A 211 11.99 -4.53 -12.80
C ILE A 211 12.98 -3.50 -13.37
N VAL A 212 12.43 -2.36 -13.76
CA VAL A 212 13.14 -1.14 -14.16
C VAL A 212 13.23 -0.18 -12.98
N THR A 213 12.14 -0.02 -12.25
CA THR A 213 12.04 0.85 -11.09
C THR A 213 11.26 0.14 -10.00
N LEU A 214 11.79 0.14 -8.78
CA LEU A 214 11.06 -0.23 -7.58
C LEU A 214 11.07 0.94 -6.60
N THR A 215 9.87 1.43 -6.27
CA THR A 215 9.68 2.49 -5.26
C THR A 215 8.93 1.92 -4.07
N ASP A 216 9.54 1.94 -2.89
CA ASP A 216 8.94 1.56 -1.61
C ASP A 216 8.56 2.83 -0.82
N GLN A 217 7.26 3.15 -0.75
CA GLN A 217 6.77 4.33 -0.05
C GLN A 217 6.23 3.99 1.34
N TRP A 218 6.99 4.35 2.39
CA TRP A 218 6.59 4.05 3.76
C TRP A 218 5.45 4.96 4.25
N GLY A 219 4.41 4.36 4.82
CA GLY A 219 3.24 5.04 5.37
C GLY A 219 2.41 5.80 4.33
N GLY A 220 2.58 5.51 3.03
CA GLY A 220 1.88 6.18 1.94
C GLY A 220 2.21 7.67 1.78
N LYS A 221 3.30 8.15 2.40
CA LYS A 221 3.79 9.52 2.21
C LYS A 221 4.71 9.56 1.00
N GLU A 222 4.47 10.51 0.09
CA GLU A 222 5.35 10.76 -1.05
C GLU A 222 6.80 10.95 -0.58
N LEU A 223 7.75 10.37 -1.32
CA LEU A 223 9.16 10.59 -1.08
C LEU A 223 9.44 12.10 -1.17
N PRO A 224 10.06 12.73 -0.15
CA PRO A 224 10.18 14.18 -0.11
C PRO A 224 10.94 14.70 -1.33
N THR A 225 10.30 15.58 -2.09
CA THR A 225 10.80 16.20 -3.34
C THR A 225 12.06 17.07 -3.13
N ARG A 226 12.41 17.39 -1.89
CA ARG A 226 13.51 18.30 -1.54
C ARG A 226 14.78 17.52 -1.15
N TYR A 227 15.60 17.27 -2.17
CA TYR A 227 17.02 16.91 -2.07
C TYR A 227 17.75 17.86 -1.09
N GLY A 228 18.08 17.40 0.12
CA GLY A 228 18.70 18.30 1.12
C GLY A 228 19.10 17.71 2.48
N SER A 229 18.75 16.47 2.83
CA SER A 229 19.22 15.80 4.06
C SER A 229 20.20 14.66 3.79
N GLY A 230 21.10 14.86 2.83
CA GLY A 230 22.12 13.89 2.42
C GLY A 230 23.06 13.41 3.53
N LEU A 231 23.08 14.06 4.70
CA LEU A 231 23.96 13.71 5.82
C LEU A 231 23.36 12.68 6.80
N LEU A 232 22.02 12.58 6.92
CA LEU A 232 21.37 11.57 7.76
C LEU A 232 21.14 10.24 7.02
N ARG A 233 21.15 10.25 5.68
CA ARG A 233 21.16 9.04 4.85
C ARG A 233 22.52 8.31 4.85
N LEU A 234 23.60 8.94 5.34
CA LEU A 234 24.96 8.39 5.26
C LEU A 234 25.36 7.47 6.43
N LEU A 235 24.63 7.50 7.56
CA LEU A 235 24.99 6.70 8.74
C LEU A 235 24.68 5.20 8.60
N ASN A 236 23.98 4.79 7.54
CA ASN A 236 23.82 3.36 7.19
C ASN A 236 24.63 2.92 5.95
N ALA A 237 25.42 3.82 5.36
CA ALA A 237 26.20 3.57 4.14
C ALA A 237 27.72 3.60 4.36
N LYS A 238 28.22 3.98 5.54
CA LYS A 238 29.68 4.06 5.81
C LYS A 238 30.27 3.00 6.75
N ILE A 239 29.46 2.07 7.26
CA ILE A 239 29.97 0.91 8.04
C ILE A 239 29.73 -0.43 7.32
N THR A 240 28.91 -0.44 6.28
CA THR A 240 28.38 -1.67 5.65
C THR A 240 28.82 -1.99 4.21
N PRO A 241 29.45 -1.12 3.39
CA PRO A 241 29.89 -1.54 2.05
C PRO A 241 31.13 -2.45 2.06
N TRP A 242 32.05 -2.29 3.01
CA TRP A 242 33.31 -3.06 2.98
C TRP A 242 33.14 -4.54 3.38
N LEU A 243 32.03 -4.90 4.03
CA LEU A 243 31.79 -6.27 4.51
C LEU A 243 30.80 -7.08 3.66
N ILE A 244 30.17 -6.48 2.64
CA ILE A 244 29.16 -7.15 1.81
C ILE A 244 29.72 -7.33 0.40
N ARG A 245 30.31 -8.50 0.19
CA ARG A 245 30.68 -8.94 -1.15
C ARG A 245 29.41 -9.36 -1.89
N VAL A 246 28.93 -8.52 -2.81
CA VAL A 246 27.83 -8.86 -3.71
C VAL A 246 28.33 -9.95 -4.66
N PRO A 247 27.62 -11.09 -4.81
CA PRO A 247 27.94 -12.07 -5.83
C PRO A 247 27.86 -11.45 -7.22
N LYS A 248 28.74 -11.85 -8.14
CA LYS A 248 28.62 -11.38 -9.53
C LYS A 248 27.49 -12.15 -10.23
N LEU A 249 26.75 -11.47 -11.10
CA LEU A 249 25.86 -12.15 -12.02
C LEU A 249 26.75 -12.87 -13.05
N GLU A 250 26.69 -14.20 -13.10
CA GLU A 250 27.22 -14.95 -14.23
C GLU A 250 26.51 -14.47 -15.50
N SER A 251 27.31 -14.10 -16.50
CA SER A 251 26.88 -13.44 -17.75
C SER A 251 26.43 -14.42 -18.81
#